data_AF-A0AAN0K1D7-F1
#
_entry.id   AF-A0AAN0K1D7-F1
#
_cell.length_a   1.000
_cell.length_b   1.000
_cell.length_c   1.000
_cell.angle_alpha   90.00
_cell.angle_beta   90.00
_cell.angle_gamma   90.00
#
_symmetry.space_group_name_H-M   'P 1'
#
loop_
_entity.id
_entity.type
_entity.pdbx_description
1 polymer ?
#
loop_
_entity_poly.entity_id
_entity_poly.type
_entity_poly.pdbx_seq_one_letter_code
_entity_poly.pdbx_strand_id
1 'polypeptide(L)'
;MSIQLLINMEKYLKELHDTTYTPPSTEAVSILQRNIQSLNEALVSPVQVSQLLYCKRCISEAALDEMERIDQRRSLDDKKTTLLTAMKEAVSSDYRKLKDIARVLSDVKETRDIGNEMMTKYEETISQEDDIDSTVVQPQEAVGGNEGLASDILRNNYSALSQSITEPVRVARLLHEEVISDEALSCVMSTRGSVSDSRAVLLKAVRDAVHSNYKHLELFVTVLRKFSETAHIGDTIFEEYSQYFHDKDNTMEEMETYLTERKSLRGASSAESGSESFEEVKEILGRHKILFPRSMEEKFQELRIKFGSTFFQVRRNFAKDQNLSIDEMKLLVIDCFPDLSSQVFNKKTINGVLEVVKMRCNIINMRPLEVLTVEFNIKEAEKVIKIYKEYARDFCKSTSTELCLDKELQAVPTPSRLKKETVVFILEWNPNESTLQDINDVLEKLEPLKNYFIQIDTIKTGQSVVVTCY
;
A
#
# COMPACT_ATOMS: atom_id res chain seq x y z
N MET A 1 72.61 -38.89 1.18
CA MET A 1 71.46 -38.51 0.33
C MET A 1 71.50 -37.00 0.19
N SER A 2 71.92 -36.50 -0.97
CA SER A 2 72.42 -35.13 -1.15
C SER A 2 71.29 -34.10 -1.29
N ILE A 3 71.48 -32.90 -0.74
CA ILE A 3 70.55 -31.74 -0.81
C ILE A 3 70.06 -31.47 -2.25
N GLN A 4 70.89 -31.74 -3.26
CA GLN A 4 70.54 -31.65 -4.68
C GLN A 4 69.36 -32.54 -5.10
N LEU A 5 69.21 -33.72 -4.47
CA LEU A 5 68.13 -34.66 -4.75
C LEU A 5 66.80 -34.18 -4.17
N LEU A 6 66.86 -33.47 -3.04
CA LEU A 6 65.72 -32.81 -2.41
C LEU A 6 65.24 -31.61 -3.24
N ILE A 7 66.16 -30.78 -3.72
CA ILE A 7 65.85 -29.65 -4.61
C ILE A 7 65.24 -30.14 -5.94
N ASN A 8 65.78 -31.22 -6.50
CA ASN A 8 65.23 -31.81 -7.74
C ASN A 8 63.84 -32.42 -7.52
N MET A 9 63.58 -33.05 -6.37
CA MET A 9 62.25 -33.58 -6.02
C MET A 9 61.24 -32.46 -5.80
N GLU A 10 61.62 -31.38 -5.12
CA GLU A 10 60.75 -30.22 -4.91
C GLU A 10 60.42 -29.51 -6.22
N LYS A 11 61.41 -29.36 -7.11
CA LYS A 11 61.19 -28.82 -8.46
C LYS A 11 60.30 -29.72 -9.31
N TYR A 12 60.49 -31.04 -9.24
CA TYR A 12 59.65 -32.02 -9.94
C TYR A 12 58.22 -32.03 -9.40
N LEU A 13 58.02 -31.98 -8.08
CA LEU A 13 56.69 -31.87 -7.47
C LEU A 13 56.00 -30.55 -7.85
N LYS A 14 56.74 -29.45 -7.94
CA LYS A 14 56.22 -28.16 -8.39
C LYS A 14 55.85 -28.17 -9.87
N GLU A 15 56.68 -28.76 -10.74
CA GLU A 15 56.35 -28.99 -12.16
C GLU A 15 55.17 -29.95 -12.34
N LEU A 16 55.04 -30.99 -11.50
CA LEU A 16 53.90 -31.92 -11.53
C LEU A 16 52.61 -31.24 -11.08
N HIS A 17 52.70 -30.40 -10.03
CA HIS A 17 51.59 -29.61 -9.53
C HIS A 17 51.15 -28.56 -10.57
N ASP A 18 52.08 -27.85 -11.21
CA ASP A 18 51.78 -26.87 -12.26
C ASP A 18 51.25 -27.51 -13.57
N THR A 19 51.51 -28.79 -13.82
CA THR A 19 50.99 -29.51 -15.00
C THR A 19 49.64 -30.21 -14.78
N THR A 20 49.20 -30.38 -13.54
CA THR A 20 47.92 -31.03 -13.19
C THR A 20 46.92 -30.09 -12.53
N TYR A 21 47.36 -28.94 -12.02
CA TYR A 21 46.50 -27.96 -11.38
C TYR A 21 45.77 -27.09 -12.41
N THR A 22 44.44 -27.20 -12.44
CA THR A 22 43.58 -26.28 -13.18
C THR A 22 42.92 -25.35 -12.16
N PRO A 23 43.11 -24.02 -12.27
CA PRO A 23 42.51 -23.09 -11.31
C PRO A 23 40.97 -23.25 -11.25
N PRO A 24 40.34 -23.09 -10.07
CA PRO A 24 38.88 -23.17 -9.92
C PRO A 24 38.10 -22.27 -10.88
N SER A 25 38.63 -21.08 -11.17
CA SER A 25 38.05 -20.15 -12.14
C SER A 25 38.05 -20.70 -13.56
N THR A 26 39.14 -21.36 -13.97
CA THR A 26 39.25 -22.01 -15.28
C THR A 26 38.31 -23.21 -15.36
N GLU A 27 38.22 -24.03 -14.31
CA GLU A 27 37.34 -25.19 -14.29
C GLU A 27 35.86 -24.78 -14.31
N ALA A 28 35.48 -23.74 -13.56
CA ALA A 28 34.11 -23.22 -13.56
C ALA A 28 33.67 -22.74 -14.95
N VAL A 29 34.52 -21.95 -15.63
CA VAL A 29 34.26 -21.52 -17.01
C VAL A 29 34.15 -22.73 -17.95
N SER A 30 35.01 -23.74 -17.76
CA SER A 30 34.99 -24.97 -18.54
C SER A 30 33.70 -25.78 -18.35
N ILE A 31 33.22 -25.93 -17.10
CA ILE A 31 31.95 -26.60 -16.78
C ILE A 31 30.79 -25.90 -17.48
N LEU A 32 30.68 -24.58 -17.36
CA LEU A 32 29.62 -23.82 -18.01
C LEU A 32 29.71 -23.92 -19.53
N GLN A 33 30.91 -23.80 -20.09
CA GLN A 33 31.13 -23.83 -21.53
C GLN A 33 30.76 -25.19 -22.14
N ARG A 34 31.06 -26.31 -21.46
CA ARG A 34 30.67 -27.67 -21.90
C ARG A 34 29.16 -27.87 -21.96
N ASN A 35 28.41 -27.17 -21.10
CA ASN A 35 26.96 -27.30 -21.00
C ASN A 35 26.19 -26.26 -21.83
N ILE A 36 26.88 -25.27 -22.44
CA ILE A 36 26.22 -24.11 -23.04
C ILE A 36 25.31 -24.47 -24.21
N GLN A 37 25.68 -25.47 -25.01
CA GLN A 37 24.89 -25.90 -26.16
C GLN A 37 23.58 -26.56 -25.70
N SER A 38 23.68 -27.48 -24.73
CA SER A 38 22.51 -28.11 -24.10
C SER A 38 21.60 -27.08 -23.45
N LEU A 39 22.16 -26.07 -22.76
CA LEU A 39 21.39 -24.97 -22.20
C LEU A 39 20.69 -24.14 -23.28
N ASN A 40 21.37 -23.83 -24.38
CA ASN A 40 20.78 -23.10 -25.49
C ASN A 40 19.58 -23.85 -26.10
N GLU A 41 19.63 -25.17 -26.16
CA GLU A 41 18.53 -26.01 -26.62
C GLU A 41 17.39 -26.08 -25.59
N ALA A 42 17.72 -26.23 -24.30
CA ALA A 42 16.76 -26.43 -23.22
C ALA A 42 16.04 -25.14 -22.72
N LEU A 43 16.63 -23.95 -22.91
CA LEU A 43 16.07 -22.69 -22.38
C LEU A 43 14.79 -22.25 -23.09
N VAL A 44 13.63 -22.67 -22.60
CA VAL A 44 12.32 -22.28 -23.17
C VAL A 44 11.91 -20.86 -22.77
N SER A 45 12.20 -20.43 -21.54
CA SER A 45 11.83 -19.11 -21.02
C SER A 45 13.05 -18.32 -20.49
N PRO A 46 13.90 -17.77 -21.38
CA PRO A 46 15.10 -17.03 -20.98
C PRO A 46 14.81 -15.84 -20.05
N VAL A 47 13.67 -15.16 -20.24
CA VAL A 47 13.28 -14.02 -19.40
C VAL A 47 13.01 -14.48 -17.96
N GLN A 48 12.29 -15.58 -17.77
CA GLN A 48 12.03 -16.11 -16.43
C GLN A 48 13.34 -16.53 -15.74
N VAL A 49 14.22 -17.23 -16.45
CA VAL A 49 15.52 -17.65 -15.91
C VAL A 49 16.38 -16.43 -15.55
N SER A 50 16.37 -15.36 -16.36
CA SER A 50 17.10 -14.13 -16.03
C SER A 50 16.57 -13.47 -14.75
N GLN A 51 15.27 -13.50 -14.49
CA GLN A 51 14.69 -12.94 -13.27
C GLN A 51 15.10 -13.73 -12.01
N LEU A 52 15.18 -15.07 -12.12
CA LEU A 52 15.71 -15.94 -11.06
C LEU A 52 17.19 -15.66 -10.80
N LEU A 53 18.00 -15.57 -11.86
CA LEU A 53 19.42 -15.28 -11.77
C LEU A 53 19.71 -13.88 -11.21
N TYR A 54 18.87 -12.89 -11.53
CA TYR A 54 18.99 -11.54 -10.98
C TYR A 54 18.77 -11.52 -9.47
N CYS A 55 17.75 -12.24 -8.97
CA CYS A 55 17.48 -12.45 -7.55
C CYS A 55 18.67 -13.10 -6.82
N LYS A 56 19.37 -14.04 -7.46
CA LYS A 56 20.60 -14.69 -6.93
C LYS A 56 21.89 -13.90 -7.18
N ARG A 57 21.81 -12.64 -7.59
CA ARG A 57 22.98 -11.79 -7.88
C ARG A 57 23.94 -12.35 -8.95
N CYS A 58 23.44 -13.26 -9.79
CA CYS A 58 24.22 -13.90 -10.84
C CYS A 58 24.33 -13.03 -12.09
N ILE A 59 23.32 -12.22 -12.41
CA ILE A 59 23.36 -11.26 -13.53
C ILE A 59 23.15 -9.82 -13.05
N SER A 60 23.60 -8.87 -13.85
CA SER A 60 23.43 -7.43 -13.59
C SER A 60 22.01 -6.96 -13.91
N GLU A 61 21.65 -5.78 -13.39
CA GLU A 61 20.39 -5.13 -13.72
C GLU A 61 20.30 -4.77 -15.20
N ALA A 62 21.40 -4.27 -15.79
CA ALA A 62 21.47 -3.98 -17.22
C ALA A 62 21.23 -5.23 -18.09
N ALA A 63 21.73 -6.39 -17.67
CA ALA A 63 21.44 -7.65 -18.36
C ALA A 63 19.97 -8.04 -18.24
N LEU A 64 19.34 -7.83 -17.07
CA LEU A 64 17.92 -8.08 -16.88
C LEU A 64 17.04 -7.13 -17.72
N ASP A 65 17.38 -5.83 -17.76
CA ASP A 65 16.68 -4.83 -18.57
C ASP A 65 16.64 -5.22 -20.05
N GLU A 66 17.76 -5.70 -20.58
CA GLU A 66 17.87 -6.13 -21.97
C GLU A 66 17.05 -7.40 -22.26
N MET A 67 16.80 -8.23 -21.25
CA MET A 67 15.93 -9.42 -21.33
C MET A 67 14.44 -9.07 -21.26
N GLU A 68 14.08 -8.12 -20.39
CA GLU A 68 12.71 -7.64 -20.12
C GLU A 68 12.21 -6.62 -21.15
N ARG A 69 13.10 -6.07 -21.98
CA ARG A 69 12.75 -5.15 -23.04
C ARG A 69 11.75 -5.78 -24.02
N ILE A 70 10.63 -5.08 -24.24
CA ILE A 70 9.63 -5.43 -25.25
C ILE A 70 10.14 -4.95 -26.61
N ASP A 71 10.97 -5.76 -27.27
CA ASP A 71 11.38 -5.55 -28.65
C ASP A 71 10.92 -6.72 -29.53
N GLN A 72 9.98 -6.46 -30.43
CA GLN A 72 9.45 -7.47 -31.36
C GLN A 72 10.49 -7.96 -32.38
N ARG A 73 11.64 -7.27 -32.49
CA ARG A 73 12.74 -7.67 -33.37
C ARG A 73 13.66 -8.70 -32.72
N ARG A 74 13.65 -8.83 -31.38
CA ARG A 74 14.48 -9.82 -30.68
C ARG A 74 13.81 -11.19 -30.75
N SER A 75 14.48 -12.13 -31.41
CA SER A 75 14.09 -13.52 -31.43
C SER A 75 14.31 -14.20 -30.08
N LEU A 76 13.70 -15.37 -29.89
CA LEU A 76 13.99 -16.23 -28.72
C LEU A 76 15.49 -16.56 -28.64
N ASP A 77 16.14 -16.80 -29.78
CA ASP A 77 17.56 -17.12 -29.86
C ASP A 77 18.45 -15.94 -29.47
N ASP A 78 18.04 -14.69 -29.79
CA ASP A 78 18.75 -13.49 -29.32
C ASP A 78 18.68 -13.38 -27.79
N LYS A 79 17.52 -13.68 -27.20
CA LYS A 79 17.34 -13.67 -25.73
C LYS A 79 18.17 -14.77 -25.07
N LYS A 80 18.19 -15.99 -25.63
CA LYS A 80 19.06 -17.08 -25.16
C LYS A 80 20.53 -16.69 -25.21
N THR A 81 20.98 -16.17 -26.35
CA THR A 81 22.38 -15.74 -26.55
C THR A 81 22.76 -14.66 -25.55
N THR A 82 21.88 -13.67 -25.34
CA THR A 82 22.08 -12.60 -24.35
C THR A 82 22.26 -13.17 -22.94
N LEU A 83 21.35 -14.05 -22.51
CA LEU A 83 21.39 -14.64 -21.18
C LEU A 83 22.64 -15.51 -20.96
N LEU A 84 22.96 -16.38 -21.92
CA LEU A 84 24.13 -17.26 -21.83
C LEU A 84 25.44 -16.45 -21.81
N THR A 85 25.49 -15.33 -22.53
CA THR A 85 26.63 -14.40 -22.46
C THR A 85 26.76 -13.79 -21.06
N ALA A 86 25.66 -13.28 -20.50
CA ALA A 86 25.65 -12.72 -19.14
C ALA A 86 26.07 -13.77 -18.08
N MET A 87 25.67 -15.03 -18.24
CA MET A 87 26.10 -16.13 -17.34
C MET A 87 27.61 -16.41 -17.46
N LYS A 88 28.16 -16.38 -18.68
CA LYS A 88 29.61 -16.55 -18.89
C LYS A 88 30.41 -15.41 -18.28
N GLU A 89 29.97 -14.18 -18.49
CA GLU A 89 30.59 -12.99 -17.90
C GLU A 89 30.55 -13.07 -16.37
N ALA A 90 29.42 -13.50 -15.81
CA ALA A 90 29.26 -13.70 -14.37
C ALA A 90 30.27 -14.71 -13.81
N VAL A 91 30.34 -15.92 -14.38
CA VAL A 91 31.28 -16.97 -13.93
C VAL A 91 32.74 -16.58 -14.15
N SER A 92 33.03 -15.85 -15.24
CA SER A 92 34.37 -15.36 -15.53
C SER A 92 34.80 -14.26 -14.55
N SER A 93 33.87 -13.43 -14.08
CA SER A 93 34.12 -12.41 -13.05
C SER A 93 34.26 -13.00 -11.65
N ASP A 94 33.47 -14.03 -11.34
CA ASP A 94 33.42 -14.69 -10.04
C ASP A 94 32.96 -16.14 -10.24
N TYR A 95 33.90 -17.07 -10.12
CA TYR A 95 33.66 -18.48 -10.40
C TYR A 95 32.65 -19.11 -9.44
N ARG A 96 32.49 -18.55 -8.23
CA ARG A 96 31.54 -19.05 -7.21
C ARG A 96 30.09 -18.89 -7.69
N LYS A 97 29.82 -17.94 -8.59
CA LYS A 97 28.49 -17.76 -9.21
C LYS A 97 28.05 -18.98 -10.01
N LEU A 98 28.97 -19.84 -10.46
CA LEU A 98 28.59 -21.09 -11.14
C LEU A 98 27.69 -21.96 -10.27
N LYS A 99 27.94 -22.00 -8.96
CA LYS A 99 27.12 -22.77 -8.02
C LYS A 99 25.69 -22.24 -7.95
N ASP A 100 25.52 -20.93 -7.81
CA ASP A 100 24.19 -20.31 -7.78
C ASP A 100 23.47 -20.41 -9.12
N ILE A 101 24.19 -20.26 -10.24
CA ILE A 101 23.67 -20.48 -11.59
C ILE A 101 23.16 -21.92 -11.74
N ALA A 102 23.97 -22.92 -11.37
CA ALA A 102 23.60 -24.32 -11.47
C ALA A 102 22.35 -24.62 -10.63
N ARG A 103 22.28 -24.07 -9.40
CA ARG A 103 21.11 -24.19 -8.53
C ARG A 103 19.84 -23.62 -9.16
N VAL A 104 19.90 -22.40 -9.72
CA VAL A 104 18.75 -21.79 -10.40
C VAL A 104 18.31 -22.64 -11.59
N LEU A 105 19.25 -23.17 -12.37
CA LEU A 105 18.94 -24.03 -13.51
C LEU A 105 18.32 -25.37 -13.08
N SER A 106 18.72 -25.92 -11.93
CA SER A 106 18.13 -27.13 -11.34
C SER A 106 16.66 -26.95 -10.93
N ASP A 107 16.28 -25.74 -10.49
CA ASP A 107 14.92 -25.43 -10.07
C ASP A 107 13.95 -25.28 -11.26
N VAL A 108 14.48 -24.95 -12.44
CA VAL A 108 13.70 -24.79 -13.67
C VAL A 108 13.54 -26.14 -14.38
N LYS A 109 12.29 -26.53 -14.67
CA LYS A 109 11.95 -27.87 -15.17
C LYS A 109 12.72 -28.24 -16.44
N GLU A 110 12.86 -27.31 -17.36
CA GLU A 110 13.43 -27.50 -18.68
C GLU A 110 14.96 -27.65 -18.63
N THR A 111 15.63 -27.00 -17.66
CA THR A 111 17.09 -27.01 -17.51
C THR A 111 17.58 -27.88 -16.36
N ARG A 112 16.67 -28.57 -15.66
CA ARG A 112 16.94 -29.27 -14.40
C ARG A 112 18.12 -30.22 -14.46
N ASP A 113 18.11 -31.11 -15.45
CA ASP A 113 19.13 -32.15 -15.57
C ASP A 113 20.51 -31.55 -15.85
N ILE A 114 20.56 -30.49 -16.66
CA ILE A 114 21.79 -29.77 -16.97
C ILE A 114 22.30 -29.01 -15.74
N GLY A 115 21.41 -28.35 -15.00
CA GLY A 115 21.75 -27.67 -13.74
C GLY A 115 22.33 -28.65 -12.72
N ASN A 116 21.71 -29.82 -12.58
CA ASN A 116 22.19 -30.88 -11.69
C ASN A 116 23.56 -31.41 -12.12
N GLU A 117 23.76 -31.66 -13.42
CA GLU A 117 25.06 -32.08 -13.96
C GLU A 117 26.15 -31.03 -13.69
N MET A 118 25.84 -29.75 -13.89
CA MET A 118 26.76 -28.65 -13.59
C MET A 118 27.08 -28.58 -12.09
N MET A 119 26.10 -28.77 -11.22
CA MET A 119 26.28 -28.78 -9.76
C MET A 119 27.18 -29.93 -9.32
N THR A 120 26.91 -31.16 -9.79
CA THR A 120 27.74 -32.33 -9.47
C THR A 120 29.18 -32.11 -9.90
N LYS A 121 29.41 -31.61 -11.12
CA LYS A 121 30.78 -31.28 -11.59
C LYS A 121 31.44 -30.20 -10.74
N TYR A 122 30.71 -29.15 -10.35
CA TYR A 122 31.21 -28.11 -9.46
C TYR A 122 31.64 -28.70 -8.10
N GLU A 123 30.85 -29.59 -7.53
CA GLU A 123 31.14 -30.23 -6.25
C GLU A 123 32.35 -31.18 -6.33
N GLU A 124 32.49 -31.91 -7.43
CA GLU A 124 33.60 -32.82 -7.68
C GLU A 124 34.94 -32.10 -7.88
N THR A 125 34.94 -30.97 -8.61
CA THR A 125 36.18 -30.33 -9.09
C THR A 125 36.56 -29.04 -8.39
N ILE A 126 35.61 -28.33 -7.77
CA ILE A 126 35.85 -26.98 -7.20
C ILE A 126 35.63 -26.98 -5.67
N SER A 127 34.63 -27.70 -5.16
CA SER A 127 34.26 -27.61 -3.73
C SER A 127 35.30 -28.17 -2.75
N GLN A 128 36.30 -28.93 -3.21
CA GLN A 128 37.41 -29.38 -2.37
C GLN A 128 38.44 -28.28 -2.08
N GLU A 129 38.46 -27.18 -2.85
CA GLU A 129 39.40 -26.06 -2.69
C GLU A 129 38.80 -24.86 -1.94
N ASP A 130 37.46 -24.74 -1.90
CA ASP A 130 36.73 -23.66 -1.21
C ASP A 130 36.86 -23.72 0.34
N ASP A 131 37.22 -24.88 0.92
CA ASP A 131 37.36 -25.08 2.38
C ASP A 131 38.60 -24.39 2.99
N ILE A 132 39.56 -23.94 2.17
CA ILE A 132 40.81 -23.31 2.65
C ILE A 132 40.68 -21.78 2.74
N ASP A 133 39.72 -21.17 2.04
CA ASP A 133 39.55 -19.71 1.92
C ASP A 133 38.21 -19.17 2.50
N SER A 134 37.46 -20.03 3.20
CA SER A 134 36.12 -19.73 3.76
C SER A 134 36.12 -18.69 4.92
N THR A 135 37.29 -18.33 5.47
CA THR A 135 37.36 -17.41 6.63
C THR A 135 37.28 -15.91 6.34
N VAL A 136 37.01 -15.48 5.10
CA VAL A 136 36.70 -14.07 4.85
C VAL A 136 35.32 -13.95 4.21
N VAL A 137 34.29 -14.13 5.04
CA VAL A 137 33.06 -13.37 4.87
C VAL A 137 33.46 -11.90 5.02
N GLN A 138 33.79 -11.23 3.92
CA GLN A 138 33.70 -9.78 3.90
C GLN A 138 32.21 -9.49 4.06
N PRO A 139 31.77 -8.82 5.14
CA PRO A 139 30.53 -8.09 5.06
C PRO A 139 30.75 -7.14 3.88
N GLN A 140 29.98 -7.29 2.80
CA GLN A 140 29.89 -6.21 1.85
C GLN A 140 29.38 -5.02 2.66
N GLU A 141 30.30 -4.11 2.95
CA GLU A 141 30.00 -2.83 3.56
C GLU A 141 28.84 -2.26 2.76
N ALA A 142 27.69 -2.08 3.43
CA ALA A 142 26.60 -1.30 2.90
C ALA A 142 27.06 0.16 2.85
N VAL A 143 27.94 0.48 1.89
CA VAL A 143 28.18 1.83 1.39
C VAL A 143 27.09 2.12 0.36
N GLY A 144 25.85 1.91 0.76
CA GLY A 144 24.66 2.20 -0.04
C GLY A 144 23.79 3.14 0.77
N GLY A 145 23.37 4.24 0.16
CA GLY A 145 22.28 5.05 0.70
C GLY A 145 21.01 4.20 0.90
N ASN A 146 19.97 4.79 1.46
CA ASN A 146 18.69 4.12 1.70
C ASN A 146 18.15 3.44 0.41
N GLU A 147 18.43 4.03 -0.75
CA GLU A 147 18.08 3.54 -2.09
C GLU A 147 18.75 2.21 -2.41
N GLY A 148 20.01 2.02 -2.00
CA GLY A 148 20.74 0.77 -2.20
C GLY A 148 20.13 -0.37 -1.39
N LEU A 149 19.83 -0.11 -0.11
CA LEU A 149 19.15 -1.08 0.76
C LEU A 149 17.77 -1.45 0.24
N ALA A 150 16.95 -0.46 -0.16
CA ALA A 150 15.64 -0.73 -0.74
C ALA A 150 15.73 -1.51 -2.07
N SER A 151 16.68 -1.16 -2.94
CA SER A 151 16.93 -1.90 -4.18
C SER A 151 17.34 -3.35 -3.91
N ASP A 152 18.15 -3.59 -2.87
CA ASP A 152 18.55 -4.94 -2.46
C ASP A 152 17.37 -5.77 -1.94
N ILE A 153 16.48 -5.18 -1.12
CA ILE A 153 15.26 -5.84 -0.65
C ILE A 153 14.36 -6.21 -1.84
N LEU A 154 14.13 -5.25 -2.76
CA LEU A 154 13.33 -5.49 -3.97
C LEU A 154 13.94 -6.60 -4.83
N ARG A 155 15.26 -6.59 -5.01
CA ARG A 155 16.00 -7.61 -5.78
C ARG A 155 15.86 -9.00 -5.18
N ASN A 156 16.00 -9.12 -3.87
CA ASN A 156 15.88 -10.41 -3.17
C ASN A 156 14.49 -11.05 -3.38
N ASN A 157 13.46 -10.23 -3.54
CA ASN A 157 12.08 -10.66 -3.73
C ASN A 157 11.62 -10.68 -5.21
N TYR A 158 12.50 -10.28 -6.14
CA TYR A 158 12.15 -10.04 -7.54
C TYR A 158 11.59 -11.26 -8.25
N SER A 159 12.16 -12.45 -8.00
CA SER A 159 11.73 -13.70 -8.61
C SER A 159 10.30 -14.11 -8.21
N ALA A 160 9.92 -13.87 -6.95
CA ALA A 160 8.57 -14.15 -6.46
C ALA A 160 7.57 -13.14 -7.05
N LEU A 161 7.94 -11.86 -7.10
CA LEU A 161 7.14 -10.80 -7.71
C LEU A 161 6.91 -11.03 -9.21
N SER A 162 7.94 -11.42 -9.94
CA SER A 162 7.87 -11.67 -11.39
C SER A 162 7.07 -12.91 -11.78
N GLN A 163 6.61 -13.70 -10.80
CA GLN A 163 5.77 -14.86 -10.99
C GLN A 163 4.35 -14.66 -10.41
N SER A 164 4.23 -13.91 -9.31
CA SER A 164 2.99 -13.87 -8.50
C SER A 164 2.07 -12.68 -8.82
N ILE A 165 2.58 -11.62 -9.44
CA ILE A 165 1.70 -10.50 -9.87
C ILE A 165 0.83 -10.97 -11.04
N THR A 166 -0.46 -11.21 -10.79
CA THR A 166 -1.42 -11.68 -11.81
C THR A 166 -2.12 -10.54 -12.54
N GLU A 167 -2.22 -9.36 -11.91
CA GLU A 167 -2.94 -8.20 -12.45
C GLU A 167 -2.04 -6.95 -12.61
N PRO A 168 -0.98 -7.01 -13.44
CA PRO A 168 0.03 -5.95 -13.51
C PRO A 168 -0.52 -4.59 -13.93
N VAL A 169 -1.55 -4.53 -14.80
CA VAL A 169 -2.20 -3.26 -15.17
C VAL A 169 -2.92 -2.63 -13.97
N ARG A 170 -3.58 -3.44 -13.13
CA ARG A 170 -4.27 -2.94 -11.93
C ARG A 170 -3.27 -2.47 -10.88
N VAL A 171 -2.16 -3.17 -10.72
CA VAL A 171 -1.05 -2.73 -9.85
C VAL A 171 -0.46 -1.41 -10.37
N ALA A 172 -0.18 -1.31 -11.67
CA ALA A 172 0.37 -0.09 -12.28
C ALA A 172 -0.54 1.14 -12.07
N ARG A 173 -1.85 1.00 -12.27
CA ARG A 173 -2.81 2.10 -12.02
C ARG A 173 -2.82 2.58 -10.57
N LEU A 174 -2.56 1.70 -9.61
CA LEU A 174 -2.50 2.07 -8.18
C LEU A 174 -1.18 2.73 -7.78
N LEU A 175 -0.13 2.53 -8.58
CA LEU A 175 1.21 3.11 -8.39
C LEU A 175 1.42 4.41 -9.19
N HIS A 176 0.49 4.71 -10.09
CA HIS A 176 0.54 5.87 -10.96
C HIS A 176 0.48 7.19 -10.16
N GLU A 177 1.05 8.26 -10.71
CA GLU A 177 1.30 9.58 -10.10
C GLU A 177 2.37 9.60 -9.00
N GLU A 178 2.44 8.58 -8.13
CA GLU A 178 3.32 8.58 -6.95
C GLU A 178 4.60 7.75 -7.14
N VAL A 179 4.53 6.61 -7.83
CA VAL A 179 5.67 5.68 -8.01
C VAL A 179 6.07 5.53 -9.47
N ILE A 180 5.11 5.39 -10.37
CA ILE A 180 5.38 5.20 -11.81
C ILE A 180 4.80 6.34 -12.65
N SER A 181 5.48 6.67 -13.74
CA SER A 181 5.11 7.76 -14.66
C SER A 181 3.96 7.37 -15.62
N ASP A 182 3.38 8.38 -16.27
CA ASP A 182 2.41 8.19 -17.37
C ASP A 182 2.96 7.29 -18.48
N GLU A 183 4.22 7.50 -18.85
CA GLU A 183 4.93 6.71 -19.87
C GLU A 183 5.00 5.23 -19.45
N ALA A 184 5.36 4.96 -18.19
CA ALA A 184 5.44 3.60 -17.67
C ALA A 184 4.06 2.93 -17.62
N LEU A 185 3.02 3.63 -17.15
CA LEU A 185 1.65 3.12 -17.15
C LEU A 185 1.17 2.79 -18.58
N SER A 186 1.41 3.69 -19.53
CA SER A 186 1.08 3.48 -20.95
C SER A 186 1.80 2.26 -21.52
N CYS A 187 3.07 2.07 -21.19
CA CYS A 187 3.84 0.88 -21.59
C CYS A 187 3.24 -0.42 -21.03
N VAL A 188 2.87 -0.45 -19.74
CA VAL A 188 2.25 -1.62 -19.09
C VAL A 188 0.91 -1.99 -19.75
N MET A 189 0.13 -0.99 -20.17
CA MET A 189 -1.17 -1.19 -20.84
C MET A 189 -1.02 -1.64 -22.31
N SER A 190 0.11 -1.34 -22.94
CA SER A 190 0.33 -1.54 -24.39
C SER A 190 0.89 -2.93 -24.77
N THR A 191 1.11 -3.83 -23.80
CA THR A 191 1.75 -5.15 -23.98
C THR A 191 0.89 -6.22 -24.67
N ARG A 192 -0.14 -5.81 -25.43
CA ARG A 192 -1.05 -6.70 -26.19
C ARG A 192 -1.73 -7.80 -25.35
N GLY A 193 -1.92 -7.58 -24.05
CA GLY A 193 -2.60 -8.51 -23.15
C GLY A 193 -1.72 -9.64 -22.60
N SER A 194 -0.41 -9.62 -22.85
CA SER A 194 0.53 -10.55 -22.22
C SER A 194 0.80 -10.15 -20.76
N VAL A 195 0.30 -10.97 -19.82
CA VAL A 195 0.48 -10.71 -18.37
C VAL A 195 1.96 -10.69 -17.99
N SER A 196 2.77 -11.60 -18.56
CA SER A 196 4.20 -11.66 -18.27
C SER A 196 4.93 -10.42 -18.75
N ASP A 197 4.59 -9.90 -19.93
CA ASP A 197 5.24 -8.71 -20.49
C ASP A 197 4.81 -7.45 -19.74
N SER A 198 3.51 -7.30 -19.44
CA SER A 198 3.02 -6.20 -18.58
C SER A 198 3.73 -6.20 -17.23
N ARG A 199 3.90 -7.38 -16.64
CA ARG A 199 4.56 -7.54 -15.33
C ARG A 199 6.04 -7.19 -15.40
N ALA A 200 6.76 -7.60 -16.45
CA ALA A 200 8.16 -7.25 -16.64
C ALA A 200 8.35 -5.73 -16.77
N VAL A 201 7.51 -5.07 -17.58
CA VAL A 201 7.54 -3.60 -17.73
C VAL A 201 7.22 -2.89 -16.41
N LEU A 202 6.20 -3.36 -15.69
CA LEU A 202 5.83 -2.82 -14.38
C LEU A 202 7.00 -2.94 -13.39
N LEU A 203 7.57 -4.13 -13.26
CA LEU A 203 8.63 -4.38 -12.29
C LEU A 203 9.91 -3.61 -12.62
N LYS A 204 10.22 -3.43 -13.91
CA LYS A 204 11.28 -2.50 -14.33
C LYS A 204 11.00 -1.07 -13.87
N ALA A 205 9.80 -0.55 -14.13
CA ALA A 205 9.44 0.80 -13.70
C ALA A 205 9.51 0.98 -12.18
N VAL A 206 9.12 -0.06 -11.42
CA VAL A 206 9.26 -0.07 -9.95
C VAL A 206 10.73 -0.09 -9.53
N ARG A 207 11.60 -0.89 -10.16
CA ARG A 207 13.05 -0.84 -9.90
C ARG A 207 13.60 0.56 -10.11
N ASP A 208 13.33 1.16 -11.26
CA ASP A 208 13.78 2.52 -11.62
C ASP A 208 13.32 3.55 -10.56
N ALA A 209 12.06 3.42 -10.11
CA ALA A 209 11.48 4.28 -9.08
C ALA A 209 12.12 4.08 -7.70
N VAL A 210 12.34 2.83 -7.27
CA VAL A 210 12.97 2.50 -5.97
C VAL A 210 14.43 2.93 -5.92
N HIS A 211 15.15 2.76 -7.03
CA HIS A 211 16.53 3.22 -7.17
C HIS A 211 16.64 4.74 -7.03
N SER A 212 15.60 5.48 -7.43
CA SER A 212 15.55 6.94 -7.34
C SER A 212 15.09 7.43 -5.97
N ASN A 213 14.24 6.68 -5.28
CA ASN A 213 13.70 7.03 -3.98
C ASN A 213 13.26 5.77 -3.21
N TYR A 214 13.96 5.47 -2.11
CA TYR A 214 13.70 4.28 -1.31
C TYR A 214 12.26 4.21 -0.74
N LYS A 215 11.60 5.36 -0.54
CA LYS A 215 10.19 5.42 -0.08
C LYS A 215 9.21 4.81 -1.08
N HIS A 216 9.57 4.72 -2.36
CA HIS A 216 8.73 4.07 -3.37
C HIS A 216 8.59 2.56 -3.15
N LEU A 217 9.53 1.92 -2.45
CA LEU A 217 9.41 0.50 -2.11
C LEU A 217 8.25 0.26 -1.13
N GLU A 218 8.11 1.12 -0.13
CA GLU A 218 7.00 1.05 0.83
C GLU A 218 5.64 1.24 0.15
N LEU A 219 5.54 2.20 -0.78
CA LEU A 219 4.35 2.40 -1.61
C LEU A 219 4.03 1.19 -2.48
N PHE A 220 5.06 0.59 -3.09
CA PHE A 220 4.89 -0.63 -3.88
C PHE A 220 4.37 -1.80 -3.04
N VAL A 221 4.96 -2.01 -1.87
CA VAL A 221 4.54 -3.04 -0.90
C VAL A 221 3.11 -2.82 -0.44
N THR A 222 2.74 -1.58 -0.15
CA THR A 222 1.38 -1.16 0.20
C THR A 222 0.39 -1.57 -0.91
N VAL A 223 0.75 -1.43 -2.19
CA VAL A 223 -0.08 -1.91 -3.31
C VAL A 223 -0.13 -3.44 -3.36
N LEU A 224 1.01 -4.14 -3.23
CA LEU A 224 1.08 -5.61 -3.31
C LEU A 224 0.20 -6.30 -2.27
N ARG A 225 0.09 -5.72 -1.07
CA ARG A 225 -0.72 -6.24 0.04
C ARG A 225 -2.23 -6.20 -0.24
N LYS A 226 -2.67 -5.46 -1.26
CA LYS A 226 -4.07 -5.39 -1.69
C LYS A 226 -4.51 -6.56 -2.58
N PHE A 227 -3.59 -7.40 -3.03
CA PHE A 227 -3.88 -8.55 -3.89
C PHE A 227 -3.51 -9.83 -3.15
N SER A 228 -4.45 -10.77 -3.03
CA SER A 228 -4.28 -12.02 -2.29
C SER A 228 -3.03 -12.82 -2.70
N GLU A 229 -2.73 -12.82 -4.00
CA GLU A 229 -1.64 -13.55 -4.63
C GLU A 229 -0.26 -12.97 -4.28
N THR A 230 -0.20 -11.69 -3.92
CA THR A 230 1.05 -10.99 -3.59
C THR A 230 1.11 -10.50 -2.15
N ALA A 231 0.05 -10.67 -1.36
CA ALA A 231 -0.02 -10.14 -0.01
C ALA A 231 1.11 -10.64 0.89
N HIS A 232 1.34 -11.95 0.90
CA HIS A 232 2.42 -12.58 1.67
C HIS A 232 3.83 -12.10 1.24
N ILE A 233 4.04 -11.82 -0.05
CA ILE A 233 5.30 -11.26 -0.57
C ILE A 233 5.43 -9.80 -0.08
N GLY A 234 4.35 -9.03 -0.16
CA GLY A 234 4.29 -7.68 0.37
C GLY A 234 4.59 -7.64 1.87
N ASP A 235 4.03 -8.56 2.67
CA ASP A 235 4.33 -8.67 4.10
C ASP A 235 5.82 -8.98 4.34
N THR A 236 6.42 -9.92 3.58
CA THR A 236 7.85 -10.26 3.69
C THR A 236 8.74 -9.05 3.39
N ILE A 237 8.48 -8.34 2.29
CA ILE A 237 9.22 -7.13 1.92
C ILE A 237 9.02 -6.02 2.97
N PHE A 238 7.80 -5.87 3.50
CA PHE A 238 7.50 -4.86 4.52
C PHE A 238 8.28 -5.10 5.82
N GLU A 239 8.37 -6.36 6.24
CA GLU A 239 9.14 -6.75 7.43
C GLU A 239 10.63 -6.45 7.24
N GLU A 240 11.22 -6.83 6.10
CA GLU A 240 12.60 -6.49 5.75
C GLU A 240 12.80 -4.97 5.73
N TYR A 241 11.93 -4.23 5.03
CA TYR A 241 12.00 -2.76 4.93
C TYR A 241 11.91 -2.09 6.31
N SER A 242 10.97 -2.53 7.15
CA SER A 242 10.76 -1.93 8.48
C SER A 242 11.97 -2.11 9.41
N GLN A 243 12.70 -3.22 9.30
CA GLN A 243 13.93 -3.43 10.07
C GLN A 243 14.99 -2.36 9.80
N TYR A 244 15.04 -1.80 8.60
CA TYR A 244 16.05 -0.81 8.20
C TYR A 244 15.59 0.64 8.33
N PHE A 245 14.28 0.93 8.24
CA PHE A 245 13.79 2.31 8.08
C PHE A 245 12.85 2.81 9.20
N HIS A 246 12.36 1.98 10.11
CA HIS A 246 11.28 2.35 11.05
C HIS A 246 11.73 3.27 12.23
N ASP A 247 13.02 3.58 12.38
CA ASP A 247 13.53 4.41 13.49
C ASP A 247 13.67 5.92 13.16
N LYS A 248 13.27 6.39 11.96
CA LYS A 248 13.58 7.77 11.50
C LYS A 248 12.43 8.65 11.00
N ASP A 249 11.18 8.20 10.94
CA ASP A 249 10.10 8.97 10.30
C ASP A 249 8.94 9.25 11.27
N ASN A 250 9.15 10.22 12.19
CA ASN A 250 8.09 10.77 13.04
C ASN A 250 7.21 11.71 12.17
N THR A 251 6.29 11.11 11.44
CA THR A 251 5.51 11.67 10.31
C THR A 251 4.30 12.50 10.72
N MET A 252 4.48 13.47 11.63
CA MET A 252 3.42 14.42 11.99
C MET A 252 3.56 15.79 11.29
N GLU A 253 4.74 16.12 10.76
CA GLU A 253 4.99 17.42 10.10
C GLU A 253 4.64 17.45 8.59
N GLU A 254 4.63 16.32 7.88
CA GLU A 254 4.32 16.29 6.43
C GLU A 254 2.81 16.44 6.11
N MET A 255 1.93 16.27 7.10
CA MET A 255 0.47 16.30 6.93
C MET A 255 -0.10 17.73 6.90
N GLU A 256 0.52 18.66 7.64
CA GLU A 256 0.03 20.04 7.79
C GLU A 256 0.29 20.88 6.52
N THR A 257 1.40 20.62 5.83
CA THR A 257 1.83 21.33 4.61
C THR A 257 0.91 21.03 3.43
N TYR A 258 0.48 19.76 3.29
CA TYR A 258 -0.37 19.29 2.17
C TYR A 258 -1.80 19.84 2.23
N LEU A 259 -2.35 20.06 3.43
CA LEU A 259 -3.70 20.61 3.62
C LEU A 259 -3.78 22.10 3.30
N THR A 260 -2.65 22.81 3.43
CA THR A 260 -2.57 24.26 3.19
C THR A 260 -2.57 24.57 1.69
N GLU A 261 -1.93 23.74 0.87
CA GLU A 261 -1.86 23.92 -0.59
C GLU A 261 -3.19 23.62 -1.29
N ARG A 262 -3.96 22.64 -0.80
CA ARG A 262 -5.21 22.22 -1.47
C ARG A 262 -6.39 23.20 -1.25
N LYS A 263 -6.39 23.95 -0.14
CA LYS A 263 -7.38 25.02 0.11
C LYS A 263 -7.20 26.19 -0.87
N SER A 264 -5.99 26.44 -1.35
CA SER A 264 -5.71 27.52 -2.31
C SER A 264 -6.17 27.20 -3.74
N LEU A 265 -6.27 25.91 -4.11
CA LEU A 265 -6.59 25.49 -5.49
C LEU A 265 -8.09 25.37 -5.78
N ARG A 266 -8.95 25.18 -4.76
CA ARG A 266 -10.42 25.05 -4.93
C ARG A 266 -11.17 26.39 -5.03
N GLY A 267 -10.47 27.52 -4.94
CA GLY A 267 -11.07 28.87 -5.02
C GLY A 267 -11.24 29.43 -6.44
N ALA A 268 -10.73 28.76 -7.48
CA ALA A 268 -10.72 29.32 -8.83
C ALA A 268 -10.97 28.28 -9.91
N SER A 269 -12.24 28.11 -10.29
CA SER A 269 -12.74 28.08 -11.68
C SER A 269 -14.01 27.22 -11.79
N SER A 270 -15.05 27.86 -12.32
CA SER A 270 -16.36 27.30 -12.61
C SER A 270 -16.47 26.92 -14.08
N ALA A 271 -17.38 25.98 -14.33
CA ALA A 271 -18.10 25.69 -15.57
C ALA A 271 -17.30 25.08 -16.73
N GLU A 272 -17.57 23.81 -17.03
CA GLU A 272 -18.08 23.44 -18.35
C GLU A 272 -18.81 22.09 -18.34
N SER A 273 -19.77 22.00 -19.26
CA SER A 273 -20.75 20.93 -19.43
C SER A 273 -20.22 19.89 -20.41
N GLY A 274 -20.10 18.63 -19.97
CA GLY A 274 -19.82 17.48 -20.83
C GLY A 274 -20.59 16.27 -20.32
N SER A 275 -21.42 15.68 -21.19
CA SER A 275 -22.16 14.45 -20.94
C SER A 275 -21.24 13.25 -21.09
N GLU A 276 -20.54 12.88 -20.02
CA GLU A 276 -19.80 11.62 -19.95
C GLU A 276 -20.74 10.50 -19.48
N SER A 277 -20.68 9.38 -20.19
CA SER A 277 -21.59 8.25 -20.01
C SER A 277 -21.41 7.60 -18.64
N PHE A 278 -22.53 7.15 -18.05
CA PHE A 278 -22.64 6.65 -16.68
C PHE A 278 -21.71 5.45 -16.35
N GLU A 279 -21.12 4.82 -17.36
CA GLU A 279 -20.24 3.65 -17.20
C GLU A 279 -18.75 4.00 -17.08
N GLU A 280 -18.34 5.19 -17.51
CA GLU A 280 -16.95 5.67 -17.39
C GLU A 280 -16.66 6.17 -15.96
N VAL A 281 -17.68 6.71 -15.29
CA VAL A 281 -17.64 7.12 -13.87
C VAL A 281 -17.56 5.91 -12.92
N LYS A 282 -17.96 4.72 -13.39
CA LYS A 282 -17.93 3.47 -12.61
C LYS A 282 -16.52 2.93 -12.41
N GLU A 283 -15.58 3.22 -13.32
CA GLU A 283 -14.19 2.78 -13.25
C GLU A 283 -13.29 3.74 -12.46
N ILE A 284 -13.67 5.02 -12.34
CA ILE A 284 -12.85 6.07 -11.71
C ILE A 284 -13.12 6.21 -10.19
N LEU A 285 -14.29 5.78 -9.69
CA LEU A 285 -14.65 5.86 -8.27
C LEU A 285 -14.54 4.49 -7.56
N GLY A 286 -13.45 4.32 -6.80
CA GLY A 286 -13.32 3.51 -5.57
C GLY A 286 -13.98 2.13 -5.54
N ARG A 287 -13.16 1.06 -5.43
CA ARG A 287 -13.61 -0.34 -5.30
C ARG A 287 -14.48 -0.65 -4.07
N HIS A 288 -14.58 0.25 -3.09
CA HIS A 288 -15.32 0.03 -1.86
C HIS A 288 -16.68 0.73 -1.91
N LYS A 289 -17.67 0.04 -2.47
CA LYS A 289 -19.06 0.49 -2.49
C LYS A 289 -19.80 -0.17 -1.33
N ILE A 290 -20.17 0.62 -0.33
CA ILE A 290 -20.93 0.14 0.82
C ILE A 290 -22.38 0.55 0.61
N LEU A 291 -23.28 -0.43 0.57
CA LEU A 291 -24.71 -0.17 0.41
C LEU A 291 -25.31 0.29 1.74
N PHE A 292 -26.00 1.41 1.70
CA PHE A 292 -26.95 1.80 2.73
C PHE A 292 -28.32 1.24 2.33
N PRO A 293 -28.78 0.18 3.01
CA PRO A 293 -30.02 -0.50 2.62
C PRO A 293 -31.22 0.37 2.93
N ARG A 294 -32.27 0.28 2.11
CA ARG A 294 -33.51 1.03 2.31
C ARG A 294 -34.15 0.82 3.70
N SER A 295 -33.89 -0.32 4.35
CA SER A 295 -34.32 -0.61 5.73
C SER A 295 -33.79 0.39 6.77
N MET A 296 -32.72 1.13 6.46
CA MET A 296 -32.19 2.16 7.34
C MET A 296 -32.96 3.48 7.29
N GLU A 297 -33.77 3.73 6.25
CA GLU A 297 -34.56 4.96 6.15
C GLU A 297 -35.45 5.16 7.40
N GLU A 298 -36.20 4.13 7.78
CA GLU A 298 -37.09 4.15 8.95
C GLU A 298 -36.29 4.34 10.25
N LYS A 299 -35.12 3.70 10.36
CA LYS A 299 -34.24 3.79 11.54
C LYS A 299 -33.72 5.22 11.75
N PHE A 300 -33.32 5.91 10.68
CA PHE A 300 -32.90 7.32 10.75
C PHE A 300 -34.06 8.25 11.12
N GLN A 301 -35.27 7.98 10.61
CA GLN A 301 -36.47 8.71 11.00
C GLN A 301 -36.77 8.53 12.49
N GLU A 302 -36.70 7.30 13.01
CA GLU A 302 -36.88 7.00 14.44
C GLU A 302 -35.85 7.72 15.31
N LEU A 303 -34.57 7.72 14.90
CA LEU A 303 -33.51 8.45 15.59
C LEU A 303 -33.81 9.95 15.65
N ARG A 304 -34.25 10.56 14.54
CA ARG A 304 -34.62 11.98 14.49
C ARG A 304 -35.85 12.29 15.35
N ILE A 305 -36.87 11.44 15.35
CA ILE A 305 -38.06 11.58 16.21
C ILE A 305 -37.65 11.51 17.69
N LYS A 306 -36.79 10.56 18.04
CA LYS A 306 -36.26 10.41 19.39
C LYS A 306 -35.46 11.65 19.81
N PHE A 307 -34.59 12.17 18.95
CA PHE A 307 -33.86 13.42 19.16
C PHE A 307 -34.81 14.58 19.49
N GLY A 308 -35.82 14.79 18.63
CA GLY A 308 -36.80 15.86 18.81
C GLY A 308 -37.62 15.72 20.11
N SER A 309 -38.05 14.50 20.45
CA SER A 309 -38.75 14.19 21.69
C SER A 309 -37.87 14.46 22.92
N THR A 310 -36.61 14.02 22.90
CA THR A 310 -35.63 14.27 23.98
C THR A 310 -35.44 15.77 24.18
N PHE A 311 -35.23 16.52 23.10
CA PHE A 311 -35.09 17.98 23.17
C PHE A 311 -36.34 18.65 23.78
N PHE A 312 -37.53 18.21 23.38
CA PHE A 312 -38.79 18.69 23.94
C PHE A 312 -38.93 18.39 25.44
N GLN A 313 -38.53 17.19 25.88
CA GLN A 313 -38.52 16.83 27.31
C GLN A 313 -37.54 17.68 28.12
N VAL A 314 -36.33 17.91 27.60
CA VAL A 314 -35.34 18.80 28.22
C VAL A 314 -35.92 20.20 28.41
N ARG A 315 -36.49 20.79 27.34
CA ARG A 315 -37.17 22.10 27.43
C ARG A 315 -38.26 22.15 28.49
N ARG A 316 -39.08 21.10 28.58
CA ARG A 316 -40.13 21.00 29.59
C ARG A 316 -39.55 21.01 31.00
N ASN A 317 -38.39 20.39 31.22
CA ASN A 317 -37.73 20.40 32.53
C ASN A 317 -37.17 21.78 32.88
N PHE A 318 -36.55 22.49 31.92
CA PHE A 318 -36.15 23.89 32.15
C PHE A 318 -37.35 24.79 32.47
N ALA A 319 -38.49 24.61 31.81
CA ALA A 319 -39.69 25.40 32.06
C ALA A 319 -40.32 25.19 33.45
N LYS A 320 -39.96 24.12 34.16
CA LYS A 320 -40.46 23.86 35.53
C LYS A 320 -39.72 24.70 36.58
N ASP A 321 -38.48 25.10 36.29
CA ASP A 321 -37.69 25.89 37.22
C ASP A 321 -37.92 27.38 36.96
N GLN A 322 -38.54 28.05 37.94
CA GLN A 322 -38.86 29.48 37.86
C GLN A 322 -37.70 30.39 38.28
N ASN A 323 -36.63 29.83 38.84
CA ASN A 323 -35.50 30.60 39.37
C ASN A 323 -34.37 30.80 38.35
N LEU A 324 -34.54 30.29 37.13
CA LEU A 324 -33.53 30.38 36.08
C LEU A 324 -33.34 31.81 35.58
N SER A 325 -32.11 32.31 35.70
CA SER A 325 -31.71 33.58 35.10
C SER A 325 -31.48 33.42 33.60
N ILE A 326 -32.27 34.12 32.81
CA ILE A 326 -32.06 34.17 31.36
C ILE A 326 -30.70 34.80 31.01
N ASP A 327 -30.28 35.83 31.74
CA ASP A 327 -29.05 36.54 31.43
C ASP A 327 -27.82 35.69 31.75
N GLU A 328 -27.84 34.92 32.83
CA GLU A 328 -26.77 33.93 33.12
C GLU A 328 -26.72 32.83 32.06
N MET A 329 -27.87 32.34 31.59
CA MET A 329 -27.90 31.33 30.53
C MET A 329 -27.35 31.89 29.21
N LYS A 330 -27.68 33.15 28.88
CA LYS A 330 -27.10 33.81 27.70
C LYS A 330 -25.59 33.92 27.80
N LEU A 331 -25.07 34.35 28.95
CA LEU A 331 -23.63 34.46 29.19
C LEU A 331 -22.94 33.11 29.01
N LEU A 332 -23.45 32.05 29.64
CA LEU A 332 -22.89 30.70 29.49
C LEU A 332 -22.89 30.21 28.04
N VAL A 333 -23.96 30.48 27.28
CA VAL A 333 -24.02 30.11 25.86
C VAL A 333 -23.02 30.91 25.04
N ILE A 334 -22.82 32.20 25.34
CA ILE A 334 -21.81 33.04 24.66
C ILE A 334 -20.41 32.53 24.96
N ASP A 335 -20.12 32.16 26.21
CA ASP A 335 -18.81 31.66 26.63
C ASP A 335 -18.49 30.30 25.98
N CYS A 336 -19.49 29.42 25.86
CA CYS A 336 -19.32 28.11 25.23
C CYS A 336 -19.36 28.16 23.70
N PHE A 337 -20.14 29.07 23.12
CA PHE A 337 -20.43 29.17 21.69
C PHE A 337 -20.46 30.64 21.24
N PRO A 338 -19.28 31.31 21.15
CA PRO A 338 -19.19 32.75 20.89
C PRO A 338 -19.88 33.21 19.60
N ASP A 339 -19.94 32.34 18.59
CA ASP A 339 -20.60 32.58 17.31
C ASP A 339 -22.13 32.72 17.41
N LEU A 340 -22.75 32.20 18.48
CA LEU A 340 -24.18 32.33 18.72
C LEU A 340 -24.56 33.65 19.40
N SER A 341 -23.59 34.50 19.77
CA SER A 341 -23.80 35.71 20.56
C SER A 341 -24.90 36.62 19.99
N SER A 342 -24.84 36.92 18.69
CA SER A 342 -25.84 37.77 18.02
C SER A 342 -27.25 37.17 18.02
N GLN A 343 -27.36 35.84 17.97
CA GLN A 343 -28.63 35.12 17.94
C GLN A 343 -29.27 35.01 19.33
N VAL A 344 -28.44 34.89 20.36
CA VAL A 344 -28.85 34.76 21.76
C VAL A 344 -29.20 36.10 22.39
N PHE A 345 -28.52 37.19 22.01
CA PHE A 345 -28.67 38.52 22.59
C PHE A 345 -30.15 38.98 22.69
N ASN A 346 -30.90 38.84 21.60
CA ASN A 346 -32.29 39.30 21.49
C ASN A 346 -33.33 38.32 22.05
N LYS A 347 -32.94 37.17 22.60
CA LYS A 347 -33.89 36.18 23.13
C LYS A 347 -34.45 36.65 24.47
N LYS A 348 -35.77 36.57 24.62
CA LYS A 348 -36.50 37.03 25.82
C LYS A 348 -36.96 35.92 26.75
N THR A 349 -36.79 34.66 26.35
CA THR A 349 -37.21 33.49 27.12
C THR A 349 -36.10 32.44 27.15
N ILE A 350 -36.03 31.65 28.23
CA ILE A 350 -35.15 30.48 28.34
C ILE A 350 -35.36 29.55 27.15
N ASN A 351 -36.62 29.27 26.79
CA ASN A 351 -36.94 28.46 25.61
C ASN A 351 -36.36 29.06 24.32
N GLY A 352 -36.41 30.38 24.16
CA GLY A 352 -35.82 31.08 23.02
C GLY A 352 -34.30 30.93 22.95
N VAL A 353 -33.61 30.88 24.10
CA VAL A 353 -32.16 30.60 24.17
C VAL A 353 -31.88 29.13 23.83
N LEU A 354 -32.65 28.19 24.39
CA LEU A 354 -32.50 26.76 24.11
C LEU A 354 -32.68 26.43 22.62
N GLU A 355 -33.61 27.09 21.91
CA GLU A 355 -33.76 26.92 20.45
C GLU A 355 -32.53 27.40 19.66
N VAL A 356 -31.77 28.38 20.16
CA VAL A 356 -30.50 28.77 19.53
C VAL A 356 -29.43 27.70 19.79
N VAL A 357 -29.35 27.20 21.03
CA VAL A 357 -28.41 26.13 21.42
C VAL A 357 -28.66 24.85 20.62
N LYS A 358 -29.92 24.57 20.27
CA LYS A 358 -30.29 23.46 19.39
C LYS A 358 -29.55 23.48 18.05
N MET A 359 -29.22 24.65 17.52
CA MET A 359 -28.49 24.78 16.24
C MET A 359 -27.06 24.23 16.32
N ARG A 360 -26.49 24.10 17.52
CA ARG A 360 -25.19 23.45 17.75
C ARG A 360 -25.32 21.98 18.16
N CYS A 361 -26.54 21.49 18.32
CA CYS A 361 -26.81 20.08 18.53
C CYS A 361 -27.07 19.40 17.19
N ASN A 362 -26.73 18.12 17.09
CA ASN A 362 -27.14 17.28 15.98
C ASN A 362 -27.66 15.94 16.51
N ILE A 363 -28.11 15.04 15.64
CA ILE A 363 -28.79 13.82 16.08
C ILE A 363 -27.91 12.88 16.93
N ILE A 364 -26.59 12.98 16.87
CA ILE A 364 -25.67 12.18 17.68
C ILE A 364 -25.03 12.96 18.83
N ASN A 365 -25.08 14.30 18.78
CA ASN A 365 -24.38 15.18 19.70
C ASN A 365 -25.35 16.17 20.36
N MET A 366 -25.63 15.92 21.65
CA MET A 366 -26.40 16.82 22.53
C MET A 366 -25.52 17.54 23.57
N ARG A 367 -24.20 17.54 23.41
CA ARG A 367 -23.27 18.16 24.38
C ARG A 367 -23.60 19.62 24.72
N PRO A 368 -24.02 20.49 23.76
CA PRO A 368 -24.41 21.86 24.10
C PRO A 368 -25.55 21.95 25.12
N LEU A 369 -26.54 21.05 25.04
CA LEU A 369 -27.62 20.99 26.04
C LEU A 369 -27.14 20.41 27.36
N GLU A 370 -26.28 19.40 27.31
CA GLU A 370 -25.73 18.75 28.51
C GLU A 370 -25.03 19.76 29.43
N VAL A 371 -24.19 20.64 28.84
CA VAL A 371 -23.52 21.72 29.57
C VAL A 371 -24.53 22.59 30.32
N LEU A 372 -25.60 23.03 29.66
CA LEU A 372 -26.64 23.84 30.32
C LEU A 372 -27.34 23.07 31.44
N THR A 373 -27.66 21.79 31.24
CA THR A 373 -28.35 21.01 32.28
C THR A 373 -27.50 20.82 33.54
N VAL A 374 -26.18 20.72 33.38
CA VAL A 374 -25.24 20.56 34.48
C VAL A 374 -25.08 21.89 35.24
N GLU A 375 -24.77 22.97 34.55
CA GLU A 375 -24.54 24.28 35.17
C GLU A 375 -25.78 24.82 35.88
N PHE A 376 -26.97 24.63 35.30
CA PHE A 376 -28.24 25.02 35.92
C PHE A 376 -28.85 23.94 36.83
N ASN A 377 -28.13 22.85 37.12
CA ASN A 377 -28.55 21.78 38.03
C ASN A 377 -29.94 21.15 37.72
N ILE A 378 -30.33 21.04 36.44
CA ILE A 378 -31.61 20.46 36.02
C ILE A 378 -31.48 18.93 35.92
N LYS A 379 -31.55 18.25 37.07
CA LYS A 379 -31.29 16.80 37.20
C LYS A 379 -32.18 15.90 36.34
N GLU A 380 -33.46 16.25 36.17
CA GLU A 380 -34.38 15.50 35.31
C GLU A 380 -33.98 15.61 33.83
N ALA A 381 -33.48 16.76 33.40
CA ALA A 381 -33.01 16.95 32.03
C ALA A 381 -31.67 16.22 31.79
N GLU A 382 -30.77 16.24 32.77
CA GLU A 382 -29.51 15.50 32.74
C GLU A 382 -29.76 13.99 32.49
N LYS A 383 -30.71 13.39 33.22
CA LYS A 383 -31.13 11.99 33.04
C LYS A 383 -31.67 11.72 31.63
N VAL A 384 -32.52 12.60 31.11
CA VAL A 384 -33.10 12.48 29.77
C VAL A 384 -32.02 12.51 28.67
N ILE A 385 -31.04 13.41 28.79
CA ILE A 385 -29.90 13.50 27.86
C ILE A 385 -29.04 12.24 27.94
N LYS A 386 -28.76 11.73 29.15
CA LYS A 386 -27.96 10.51 29.33
C LYS A 386 -28.58 9.30 28.63
N ILE A 387 -29.89 9.08 28.81
CA ILE A 387 -30.64 8.00 28.15
C ILE A 387 -30.54 8.12 26.63
N TYR A 388 -30.65 9.34 26.10
CA TYR A 388 -30.53 9.58 24.67
C TYR A 388 -29.12 9.30 24.14
N LYS A 389 -28.06 9.71 24.87
CA LYS A 389 -26.67 9.45 24.50
C LYS A 389 -26.35 7.96 24.43
N GLU A 390 -26.93 7.17 25.33
CA GLU A 390 -26.83 5.70 25.29
C GLU A 390 -27.53 5.15 24.04
N TYR A 391 -28.77 5.58 23.78
CA TYR A 391 -29.52 5.21 22.57
C TYR A 391 -28.78 5.53 21.26
N ALA A 392 -28.27 6.76 21.12
CA ALA A 392 -27.53 7.17 19.92
C ALA A 392 -26.22 6.38 19.74
N ARG A 393 -25.55 6.03 20.83
CA ARG A 393 -24.33 5.19 20.79
C ARG A 393 -24.66 3.78 20.30
N ASP A 394 -25.75 3.19 20.78
CA ASP A 394 -26.17 1.86 20.35
C ASP A 394 -26.64 1.85 18.89
N PHE A 395 -27.28 2.92 18.45
CA PHE A 395 -27.61 3.14 17.04
C PHE A 395 -26.35 3.15 16.16
N CYS A 396 -25.31 3.92 16.53
CA CYS A 396 -24.05 3.96 15.78
C CYS A 396 -23.40 2.57 15.68
N LYS A 397 -23.36 1.81 16.79
CA LYS A 397 -22.83 0.44 16.78
C LYS A 397 -23.62 -0.46 15.83
N SER A 398 -24.95 -0.43 15.92
CA SER A 398 -25.83 -1.20 15.03
C SER A 398 -25.61 -0.83 13.56
N THR A 399 -25.44 0.46 13.27
CA THR A 399 -25.18 0.97 11.92
C THR A 399 -23.87 0.42 11.37
N SER A 400 -22.78 0.46 12.16
CA SER A 400 -21.49 -0.13 11.76
C SER A 400 -21.62 -1.62 11.41
N THR A 401 -22.38 -2.38 12.21
CA THR A 401 -22.60 -3.81 11.99
C THR A 401 -23.43 -4.08 10.73
N GLU A 402 -24.51 -3.33 10.52
CA GLU A 402 -25.42 -3.51 9.37
C GLU A 402 -24.73 -3.13 8.05
N LEU A 403 -23.86 -2.12 8.06
CA LEU A 403 -23.01 -1.75 6.94
C LEU A 403 -21.79 -2.67 6.76
N CYS A 404 -21.62 -3.67 7.63
CA CYS A 404 -20.48 -4.59 7.62
C CYS A 404 -19.10 -3.90 7.59
N LEU A 405 -18.98 -2.70 8.20
CA LEU A 405 -17.78 -1.87 8.08
C LEU A 405 -16.51 -2.59 8.53
N ASP A 406 -16.58 -3.39 9.59
CA ASP A 406 -15.41 -4.12 10.07
C ASP A 406 -14.87 -5.09 9.01
N LYS A 407 -15.73 -5.75 8.23
CA LYS A 407 -15.28 -6.68 7.17
C LYS A 407 -14.83 -5.94 5.92
N GLU A 408 -15.60 -4.94 5.50
CA GLU A 408 -15.33 -4.14 4.29
C GLU A 408 -14.05 -3.30 4.43
N LEU A 409 -13.73 -2.86 5.66
CA LEU A 409 -12.54 -2.05 5.96
C LEU A 409 -11.35 -2.89 6.49
N GLN A 410 -11.55 -4.03 7.17
CA GLN A 410 -10.42 -4.93 7.55
C GLN A 410 -9.78 -5.66 6.37
N ALA A 411 -10.44 -5.72 5.21
CA ALA A 411 -9.79 -6.11 3.95
C ALA A 411 -8.67 -5.13 3.55
N VAL A 412 -8.50 -4.03 4.29
CA VAL A 412 -7.50 -2.98 4.10
C VAL A 412 -6.60 -2.87 5.35
N PRO A 413 -5.81 -3.88 5.74
CA PRO A 413 -4.74 -3.67 6.69
C PRO A 413 -3.57 -3.05 5.93
N THR A 414 -3.67 -1.77 5.57
CA THR A 414 -2.58 -1.09 4.87
C THR A 414 -1.96 -0.02 5.76
N PRO A 415 -0.66 -0.12 6.10
CA PRO A 415 0.10 1.03 6.55
C PRO A 415 0.05 2.08 5.45
N SER A 416 -0.35 3.28 5.84
CA SER A 416 -0.43 4.51 5.06
C SER A 416 0.70 4.70 4.05
N ARG A 417 0.33 5.08 2.82
CA ARG A 417 1.01 6.07 1.95
C ARG A 417 0.33 6.23 0.58
N LEU A 418 -0.59 5.35 0.20
CA LEU A 418 -1.46 5.60 -0.96
C LEU A 418 -2.59 6.55 -0.56
N LYS A 419 -2.29 7.85 -0.62
CA LYS A 419 -3.30 8.92 -0.53
C LYS A 419 -4.39 8.64 -1.58
N LYS A 420 -5.67 8.82 -1.20
CA LYS A 420 -6.89 8.74 -2.06
C LYS A 420 -7.59 7.36 -2.14
N GLU A 421 -7.72 6.61 -1.06
CA GLU A 421 -8.75 5.56 -1.04
C GLU A 421 -10.13 6.20 -0.87
N THR A 422 -11.09 5.82 -1.69
CA THR A 422 -12.45 6.36 -1.64
C THR A 422 -13.42 5.23 -1.37
N VAL A 423 -14.10 5.30 -0.23
CA VAL A 423 -15.26 4.47 0.12
C VAL A 423 -16.50 5.23 -0.30
N VAL A 424 -17.33 4.62 -1.14
CA VAL A 424 -18.58 5.24 -1.62
C VAL A 424 -19.73 4.54 -0.93
N PHE A 425 -20.45 5.27 -0.09
CA PHE A 425 -21.72 4.83 0.48
C PHE A 425 -22.84 5.11 -0.52
N ILE A 426 -23.48 4.05 -1.02
CA ILE A 426 -24.57 4.16 -1.98
C ILE A 426 -25.88 4.02 -1.22
N LEU A 427 -26.69 5.07 -1.25
CA LEU A 427 -27.99 5.11 -0.60
C LEU A 427 -29.04 4.49 -1.54
N GLU A 428 -29.70 3.42 -1.10
CA GLU A 428 -30.78 2.78 -1.88
C GLU A 428 -32.09 3.57 -1.89
N TRP A 429 -32.10 4.75 -1.27
CA TRP A 429 -33.22 5.68 -1.25
C TRP A 429 -32.71 7.12 -1.43
N ASN A 430 -33.64 8.05 -1.65
CA ASN A 430 -33.31 9.47 -1.83
C ASN A 430 -33.65 10.24 -0.54
N PRO A 431 -32.69 10.45 0.39
CA PRO A 431 -32.95 11.20 1.61
C PRO A 431 -33.21 12.67 1.29
N ASN A 432 -34.08 13.31 2.09
CA ASN A 432 -34.15 14.77 2.10
C ASN A 432 -32.86 15.35 2.74
N GLU A 433 -32.65 16.66 2.58
CA GLU A 433 -31.46 17.36 3.08
C GLU A 433 -31.19 17.14 4.58
N SER A 434 -32.25 17.11 5.40
CA SER A 434 -32.11 16.90 6.85
C SER A 434 -31.69 15.47 7.19
N THR A 435 -32.23 14.47 6.47
CA THR A 435 -31.85 13.06 6.64
C THR A 435 -30.45 12.80 6.10
N LEU A 436 -30.05 13.48 5.02
CA LEU A 436 -28.68 13.38 4.52
C LEU A 436 -27.68 13.92 5.53
N GLN A 437 -27.97 15.06 6.15
CA GLN A 437 -27.14 15.59 7.23
C GLN A 437 -27.08 14.63 8.43
N ASP A 438 -28.18 13.99 8.77
CA ASP A 438 -28.21 12.97 9.82
C ASP A 438 -27.29 11.79 9.51
N ILE A 439 -27.33 11.29 8.28
CA ILE A 439 -26.43 10.22 7.82
C ILE A 439 -24.97 10.67 7.98
N ASN A 440 -24.64 11.88 7.54
CA ASN A 440 -23.29 12.42 7.65
C ASN A 440 -22.84 12.52 9.11
N ASP A 441 -23.69 13.06 10.00
CA ASP A 441 -23.41 13.14 11.42
C ASP A 441 -23.10 11.75 12.00
N VAL A 442 -23.91 10.73 11.67
CA VAL A 442 -23.70 9.35 12.13
C VAL A 442 -22.39 8.78 11.59
N LEU A 443 -22.09 8.96 10.30
CA LEU A 443 -20.87 8.44 9.66
C LEU A 443 -19.60 8.98 10.32
N GLU A 444 -19.56 10.29 10.65
CA GLU A 444 -18.45 10.91 11.38
C GLU A 444 -18.20 10.26 12.76
N LYS A 445 -19.19 9.57 13.32
CA LYS A 445 -19.11 8.98 14.66
C LYS A 445 -18.79 7.50 14.69
N LEU A 446 -18.84 6.81 13.55
CA LEU A 446 -18.58 5.37 13.49
C LEU A 446 -17.11 5.10 13.80
N GLU A 447 -16.85 4.25 14.81
CA GLU A 447 -15.47 3.88 15.21
C GLU A 447 -14.60 3.41 14.03
N PRO A 448 -15.08 2.55 13.11
CA PRO A 448 -14.28 2.12 11.96
C PRO A 448 -13.89 3.27 11.03
N LEU A 449 -14.65 4.36 11.02
CA LEU A 449 -14.42 5.51 10.14
C LEU A 449 -13.53 6.60 10.75
N LYS A 450 -13.24 6.56 12.05
CA LYS A 450 -12.48 7.62 12.75
C LYS A 450 -11.06 7.86 12.24
N ASN A 451 -10.45 6.83 11.63
CA ASN A 451 -9.11 6.92 11.08
C ASN A 451 -9.10 7.41 9.63
N TYR A 452 -10.27 7.72 9.08
CA TYR A 452 -10.43 8.13 7.70
C TYR A 452 -10.97 9.54 7.64
N PHE A 453 -10.47 10.33 6.72
CA PHE A 453 -11.05 11.62 6.41
C PHE A 453 -12.32 11.42 5.56
N ILE A 454 -13.28 12.31 5.74
CA ILE A 454 -14.61 12.17 5.13
C ILE A 454 -14.82 13.38 4.22
N GLN A 455 -14.94 13.14 2.90
CA GLN A 455 -15.31 14.17 1.93
C GLN A 455 -16.59 13.74 1.21
N ILE A 456 -17.70 14.34 1.60
CA ILE A 456 -19.03 14.02 1.08
C ILE A 456 -19.26 14.77 -0.23
N ASP A 457 -19.13 14.08 -1.36
CA ASP A 457 -19.56 14.57 -2.67
C ASP A 457 -20.92 13.96 -3.04
N THR A 458 -21.96 14.79 -3.18
CA THR A 458 -23.29 14.36 -3.62
C THR A 458 -23.34 14.27 -5.15
N ILE A 459 -23.38 13.05 -5.70
CA ILE A 459 -23.43 12.85 -7.16
C ILE A 459 -24.87 13.00 -7.65
N LYS A 460 -25.16 14.14 -8.27
CA LYS A 460 -26.26 14.52 -9.21
C LYS A 460 -27.71 14.02 -9.00
N THR A 461 -28.02 13.20 -8.01
CA THR A 461 -29.39 12.74 -7.68
C THR A 461 -29.66 12.50 -6.18
N GLY A 462 -28.67 12.71 -5.29
CA GLY A 462 -28.84 12.52 -3.83
C GLY A 462 -28.69 11.06 -3.35
N GLN A 463 -28.25 10.14 -4.21
CA GLN A 463 -28.22 8.69 -3.95
C GLN A 463 -26.86 8.15 -3.47
N SER A 464 -25.88 9.00 -3.19
CA SER A 464 -24.57 8.53 -2.73
C SER A 464 -23.87 9.56 -1.84
N VAL A 465 -23.15 9.04 -0.86
CA VAL A 465 -22.21 9.76 0.01
C VAL A 465 -20.82 9.21 -0.25
N VAL A 466 -19.90 10.06 -0.66
CA VAL A 466 -18.50 9.69 -0.86
C VAL A 466 -17.72 9.91 0.45
N VAL A 467 -16.76 9.05 0.76
CA VAL A 467 -15.86 9.15 1.91
C VAL A 467 -14.45 8.91 1.41
N THR A 468 -13.54 9.85 1.66
CA THR A 468 -12.17 9.80 1.12
C THR A 468 -11.18 9.51 2.24
N CYS A 469 -10.90 8.24 2.44
CA CYS A 469 -9.86 7.71 3.31
C CYS A 469 -8.48 8.28 2.92
N TYR A 470 -7.90 9.13 3.78
CA TYR A 470 -6.51 9.60 3.64
C TYR A 470 -5.60 8.88 4.62
#